data_AF-A0A955APX4-F1
#
_entry.id   AF-A0A955APX4-F1
#
_cell.length_a   1.000
_cell.length_b   1.000
_cell.length_c   1.000
_cell.angle_alpha   90.00
_cell.angle_beta   90.00
_cell.angle_gamma   90.00
#
_symmetry.space_group_name_H-M   'P 1'
#
loop_
_entity.id
_entity.type
_entity.pdbx_description
1 polymer ?
#
loop_
_entity_poly.entity_id
_entity_poly.type
_entity_poly.pdbx_seq_one_letter_code
_entity_poly.pdbx_strand_id
1 'polypeptide(L)'
;MQNTTTSAVKLSQELQAFTQAVHNLPKEYQAVLEDALQRVTATHVRRTKLMKAVDEAVTELRTNVKFLQFDLEATRQERDEFKAALESRGF
;
A
#
# COMPACT_ATOMS: atom_id res chain seq x y z
N MET A 1 -4.62 8.80 -3.75
CA MET A 1 -3.51 7.83 -3.59
C MET A 1 -2.45 7.94 -4.71
N GLN A 2 -2.43 9.00 -5.54
CA GLN A 2 -1.53 9.06 -6.71
C GLN A 2 -0.10 9.57 -6.42
N ASN A 3 0.15 10.22 -5.27
CA ASN A 3 1.46 10.83 -5.00
C ASN A 3 2.55 9.85 -4.51
N THR A 4 2.20 8.73 -3.88
CA THR A 4 3.17 7.78 -3.31
C THR A 4 3.80 6.91 -4.40
N THR A 5 2.99 6.42 -5.36
CA THR A 5 3.47 5.61 -6.48
C THR A 5 4.40 6.39 -7.39
N THR A 6 4.07 7.66 -7.73
CA THR A 6 4.94 8.52 -8.55
C THR A 6 6.27 8.81 -7.86
N SER A 7 6.26 8.99 -6.54
CA SER A 7 7.49 9.24 -5.77
C SER A 7 8.39 8.00 -5.70
N ALA A 8 7.81 6.80 -5.51
CA ALA A 8 8.55 5.54 -5.50
C ALA A 8 9.18 5.21 -6.86
N VAL A 9 8.47 5.48 -7.97
CA VAL A 9 8.99 5.31 -9.33
C VAL A 9 10.16 6.26 -9.58
N LYS A 10 10.03 7.54 -9.18
CA LYS A 10 11.14 8.51 -9.27
C LYS A 10 12.36 8.07 -8.46
N LEU A 11 12.18 7.64 -7.22
CA LEU A 11 13.29 7.20 -6.36
C LEU A 11 14.00 5.97 -6.93
N SER A 12 13.25 5.06 -7.55
CA SER A 12 13.84 3.90 -8.23
C SER A 12 14.63 4.29 -9.48
N GLN A 13 14.18 5.30 -10.23
CA GLN A 13 14.91 5.86 -11.38
C GLN A 13 16.19 6.59 -10.93
N GLU A 14 16.10 7.39 -9.85
CA GLU A 14 17.25 8.08 -9.27
C GLU A 14 18.32 7.09 -8.78
N LEU A 15 17.91 6.01 -8.12
CA LEU A 15 18.82 4.97 -7.66
C LEU A 15 19.46 4.20 -8.82
N GLN A 16 18.73 4.00 -9.91
CA GLN A 16 19.28 3.40 -11.13
C GLN A 16 20.30 4.33 -11.81
N ALA A 17 20.00 5.62 -11.90
CA ALA A 17 20.94 6.62 -12.42
C ALA A 17 22.21 6.70 -11.54
N PHE A 18 22.05 6.65 -10.22
CA PHE A 18 23.17 6.61 -9.28
C PHE A 18 24.03 5.35 -9.47
N THR A 19 23.40 4.18 -9.62
CA THR A 19 24.09 2.92 -9.90
C THR A 19 24.90 2.98 -11.19
N GLN A 20 24.33 3.56 -12.26
CA GLN A 20 25.04 3.78 -13.52
C GLN A 20 26.21 4.75 -13.38
N ALA A 21 26.04 5.83 -12.62
CA ALA A 21 27.11 6.78 -12.34
C ALA A 21 28.27 6.09 -11.62
N VAL A 22 28.00 5.23 -10.63
CA VAL A 22 29.01 4.43 -9.93
C VAL A 22 29.76 3.50 -10.90
N HIS A 23 29.05 2.81 -11.80
CA HIS A 23 29.65 1.93 -12.80
C HIS A 23 30.48 2.64 -13.89
N ASN A 24 30.39 3.98 -13.99
CA ASN A 24 31.22 4.76 -14.90
C ASN A 24 32.54 5.24 -14.28
N LEU A 25 32.75 5.04 -12.96
CA LEU A 25 34.02 5.39 -12.30
C LEU A 25 35.13 4.40 -12.67
N PRO A 26 36.42 4.77 -12.49
CA PRO A 26 37.52 3.80 -12.56
C PRO A 26 37.34 2.66 -11.55
N LYS A 27 37.80 1.44 -11.92
CA LYS A 27 37.57 0.20 -11.15
C LYS A 27 37.98 0.26 -9.68
N GLU A 28 39.01 1.04 -9.36
CA GLU A 28 39.51 1.24 -8.00
C GLU A 28 38.46 1.88 -7.08
N TYR A 29 37.74 2.88 -7.58
CA TYR A 29 36.67 3.56 -6.83
C TYR A 29 35.37 2.77 -6.84
N GLN A 30 35.11 2.00 -7.90
CA GLN A 30 33.96 1.09 -7.96
C GLN A 30 34.02 0.06 -6.84
N ALA A 31 35.18 -0.60 -6.68
CA ALA A 31 35.36 -1.65 -5.68
C ALA A 31 35.11 -1.16 -4.24
N VAL A 32 35.43 0.10 -3.96
CA VAL A 32 35.18 0.74 -2.65
C VAL A 32 33.68 1.00 -2.42
N LEU A 33 32.93 1.33 -3.47
CA LEU A 33 31.53 1.73 -3.38
C LEU A 33 30.55 0.57 -3.58
N GLU A 34 31.00 -0.56 -4.13
CA GLU A 34 30.13 -1.66 -4.56
C GLU A 34 29.29 -2.24 -3.40
N ASP A 35 29.91 -2.50 -2.26
CA ASP A 35 29.22 -3.02 -1.07
C ASP A 35 28.20 -2.00 -0.50
N ALA A 36 28.58 -0.72 -0.44
CA ALA A 36 27.66 0.35 -0.03
C ALA A 36 26.46 0.48 -0.98
N LEU A 37 26.71 0.40 -2.29
CA LEU A 37 25.69 0.48 -3.33
C LEU A 37 24.73 -0.72 -3.28
N GLN A 38 25.26 -1.93 -3.08
CA GLN A 38 24.45 -3.14 -2.90
C GLN A 38 23.54 -3.02 -1.68
N ARG A 39 24.07 -2.57 -0.52
CA ARG A 39 23.25 -2.37 0.68
C ARG A 39 22.12 -1.39 0.47
N VAL A 40 22.40 -0.22 -0.10
CA VAL A 40 21.37 0.81 -0.34
C VAL A 40 20.30 0.29 -1.30
N THR A 41 20.71 -0.41 -2.35
CA THR A 41 19.78 -1.01 -3.32
C THR A 41 18.91 -2.07 -2.68
N ALA A 42 19.49 -2.98 -1.90
CA ALA A 42 18.76 -4.00 -1.17
C ALA A 42 17.77 -3.39 -0.16
N THR A 43 18.19 -2.37 0.60
CA THR A 43 17.32 -1.66 1.54
C THR A 43 16.17 -0.97 0.81
N HIS A 44 16.43 -0.29 -0.30
CA HIS A 44 15.39 0.36 -1.10
C HIS A 44 14.35 -0.65 -1.62
N VAL A 45 14.81 -1.75 -2.23
CA VAL A 45 13.92 -2.81 -2.74
C VAL A 45 13.06 -3.40 -1.62
N ARG A 46 13.66 -3.68 -0.45
CA ARG A 46 12.92 -4.23 0.69
C ARG A 46 11.87 -3.26 1.21
N ARG A 47 12.21 -1.97 1.33
CA ARG A 47 11.29 -0.93 1.79
C ARG A 47 10.12 -0.74 0.84
N THR A 48 10.36 -0.72 -0.47
CA THR A 48 9.30 -0.59 -1.48
C THR A 48 8.34 -1.78 -1.44
N LYS A 49 8.85 -3.01 -1.27
CA LYS A 49 8.01 -4.20 -1.09
C LYS A 49 7.13 -4.10 0.16
N LEU A 50 7.71 -3.68 1.29
CA LEU A 50 6.96 -3.50 2.53
C LEU A 50 5.86 -2.45 2.38
N MET A 51 6.18 -1.28 1.81
CA MET A 51 5.19 -0.23 1.60
C MET A 51 4.06 -0.68 0.67
N LYS A 52 4.38 -1.41 -0.39
CA LYS A 52 3.37 -1.99 -1.28
C LYS A 52 2.42 -2.93 -0.53
N ALA A 53 2.96 -3.86 0.27
CA ALA A 53 2.15 -4.79 1.06
C ALA A 53 1.27 -4.06 2.09
N VAL A 54 1.79 -3.00 2.72
CA VAL A 54 1.01 -2.16 3.64
C VAL A 54 -0.13 -1.46 2.91
N ASP A 55 0.13 -0.86 1.75
CA ASP A 55 -0.89 -0.18 0.95
C ASP A 55 -1.99 -1.14 0.48
N GLU A 56 -1.62 -2.35 0.09
CA GLU A 56 -2.56 -3.43 -0.28
C GLU A 56 -3.44 -3.81 0.91
N ALA A 57 -2.84 -4.09 2.08
CA ALA A 57 -3.57 -4.46 3.29
C ALA A 57 -4.52 -3.35 3.78
N VAL A 58 -4.11 -2.09 3.70
CA VAL A 58 -4.97 -0.94 4.07
C VAL A 58 -6.14 -0.80 3.09
N THR A 59 -5.91 -1.04 1.80
CA THR A 59 -6.95 -0.99 0.76
C THR A 59 -7.98 -2.11 0.95
N GLU A 60 -7.51 -3.31 1.26
CA GLU A 60 -8.35 -4.46 1.59
C GLU A 60 -9.17 -4.19 2.86
N LEU A 61 -8.54 -3.74 3.95
CA LEU A 61 -9.24 -3.41 5.19
C LEU A 61 -10.32 -2.35 4.98
N ARG A 62 -10.02 -1.30 4.21
CA ARG A 62 -11.01 -0.26 3.89
C ARG A 62 -12.20 -0.85 3.14
N THR A 63 -11.96 -1.79 2.24
CA THR A 63 -13.03 -2.49 1.50
C THR A 63 -13.87 -3.32 2.44
N ASN A 64 -13.25 -4.08 3.35
CA ASN A 64 -13.96 -4.89 4.34
C ASN A 64 -14.84 -4.04 5.27
N VAL A 65 -14.35 -2.86 5.69
CA VAL A 65 -15.15 -1.92 6.50
C VAL A 65 -16.38 -1.43 5.74
N LYS A 66 -16.29 -1.20 4.42
CA LYS A 66 -17.46 -0.83 3.61
C LYS A 66 -18.50 -1.94 3.55
N PHE A 67 -18.07 -3.19 3.42
CA PHE A 67 -18.98 -4.34 3.46
C PHE A 67 -19.68 -4.47 4.80
N LEU A 68 -18.93 -4.32 5.91
CA LEU A 68 -19.54 -4.34 7.26
C LEU A 68 -20.58 -3.24 7.44
N GLN A 69 -20.34 -2.04 6.91
CA GLN A 69 -21.32 -0.95 6.96
C GLN A 69 -22.58 -1.27 6.16
N PHE A 70 -22.42 -1.88 4.98
CA PHE A 70 -23.55 -2.29 4.15
C PHE A 70 -24.40 -3.37 4.84
N ASP A 71 -23.75 -4.40 5.39
CA ASP A 71 -24.43 -5.48 6.11
C ASP A 71 -25.16 -4.94 7.36
N LEU A 72 -24.55 -3.97 8.05
CA LEU A 72 -25.19 -3.32 9.20
C LEU A 72 -26.44 -2.53 8.78
N GLU A 73 -26.41 -1.88 7.62
CA GLU A 73 -27.57 -1.13 7.14
C GLU A 73 -28.70 -2.07 6.70
N ALA A 74 -28.37 -3.18 6.03
CA ALA A 74 -29.33 -4.22 5.69
C ALA A 74 -30.02 -4.79 6.94
N THR A 75 -29.24 -5.15 7.97
CA THR A 75 -29.80 -5.67 9.23
C THR A 75 -30.63 -4.63 9.99
N ARG A 76 -30.29 -3.35 9.91
CA ARG A 76 -31.12 -2.26 10.46
C ARG A 76 -32.45 -2.14 9.73
N GLN A 77 -32.42 -2.17 8.41
CA GLN A 77 -33.61 -2.09 7.59
C GLN A 77 -34.54 -3.28 7.87
N GLU A 78 -34.03 -4.51 7.85
CA GLU A 78 -34.79 -5.72 8.17
C GLU A 78 -35.44 -5.62 9.56
N ARG A 79 -34.70 -5.16 10.56
CA ARG A 79 -35.23 -4.93 11.92
C ARG A 79 -36.37 -3.91 11.90
N ASP A 80 -36.22 -2.83 11.16
CA ASP A 80 -37.22 -1.76 11.13
C ASP A 80 -38.49 -2.22 10.40
N GLU A 81 -38.36 -3.03 9.35
CA GLU A 81 -39.47 -3.71 8.69
C GLU A 81 -40.20 -4.66 9.64
N PHE A 82 -39.48 -5.47 10.41
CA PHE A 82 -40.09 -6.36 11.41
C PHE A 82 -40.81 -5.60 12.53
N LYS A 83 -40.23 -4.50 13.02
CA LYS A 83 -40.88 -3.64 14.02
C LYS A 83 -42.17 -3.04 13.49
N ALA A 84 -42.14 -2.45 12.29
CA ALA A 84 -43.34 -1.88 11.67
C ALA A 84 -44.43 -2.93 11.45
N ALA A 85 -44.07 -4.15 11.05
CA ALA A 85 -45.00 -5.25 10.91
C ALA A 85 -45.67 -5.63 12.25
N LEU A 86 -44.90 -5.70 13.34
CA LEU A 86 -45.44 -5.97 14.69
C LEU A 86 -46.38 -4.85 15.16
N GLU A 87 -45.98 -3.59 15.01
CA GLU A 87 -46.81 -2.43 15.37
C GLU A 87 -48.13 -2.41 14.58
N SER A 88 -48.09 -2.71 13.29
CA SER A 88 -49.31 -2.83 12.46
C SER A 88 -50.24 -3.96 12.88
N ARG A 89 -49.71 -5.00 13.53
CA ARG A 89 -50.46 -6.18 13.97
C ARG A 89 -51.07 -5.99 15.36
N GLY A 90 -50.89 -4.83 15.98
CA GLY A 90 -51.58 -4.43 17.21
C GLY A 90 -51.06 -5.12 18.49
N PHE A 91 -49.79 -5.50 18.51
CA PHE A 91 -49.07 -5.84 19.74
C PHE A 91 -48.36 -4.61 20.31
#